data_AF-A0A836UXN1-F1
#
_entry.id   AF-A0A836UXN1-F1
#
_cell.length_a   1.000
_cell.length_b   1.000
_cell.length_c   1.000
_cell.angle_alpha   90.00
_cell.angle_beta   90.00
_cell.angle_gamma   90.00
#
_symmetry.space_group_name_H-M   'P 1'
#
loop_
_entity.id
_entity.type
_entity.pdbx_description
1 polymer ?
#
loop_
_entity_poly.entity_id
_entity_poly.type
_entity_poly.pdbx_seq_one_letter_code
_entity_poly.pdbx_strand_id
1 'polypeptide(L)'
;MADPRQASTRRAALGYDQLKRMTKESGNEWPTLLIKDYQGILQDFIFLANDADEIDEKITQNTSDISTNADGIQLNADNFDDHNTSNSQHGVTGDNVGTEDFCTVLVGGVVLLMALVDDAVDSTQTIALTDLAAAPATYDQAYTQLATDLANDTKAKHNQLVLDLNSAIAQINDLIAKAKTAKQMVV
;
A
#
# COMPACT_ATOMS: atom_id res chain seq x y z
N MET A 1 -2.57 -44.40 -25.09
CA MET A 1 -1.64 -43.95 -24.04
C MET A 1 -0.82 -45.15 -23.63
N ALA A 2 0.49 -45.13 -23.89
CA ALA A 2 1.37 -46.22 -23.48
C ALA A 2 1.61 -46.07 -21.97
N ASP A 3 1.24 -47.11 -21.23
CA ASP A 3 1.56 -47.26 -19.82
C ASP A 3 3.08 -47.12 -19.64
N PRO A 4 3.59 -46.13 -18.89
CA PRO A 4 5.02 -46.04 -18.63
C PRO A 4 5.39 -47.31 -17.88
N ARG A 5 6.20 -48.16 -18.52
CA ARG A 5 6.85 -49.27 -17.82
C ARG A 5 7.75 -48.62 -16.78
N GLN A 6 7.23 -48.42 -15.57
CA GLN A 6 8.06 -48.19 -14.40
C GLN A 6 8.95 -49.41 -14.34
N ALA A 7 10.20 -49.24 -14.75
CA ALA A 7 11.23 -50.26 -14.63
C ALA A 7 11.56 -50.36 -13.14
N SER A 8 10.64 -50.91 -12.35
CA SER A 8 10.89 -51.20 -10.95
C SER A 8 11.98 -52.27 -10.90
N THR A 9 13.23 -51.83 -10.84
CA THR A 9 14.42 -52.64 -10.58
C THR A 9 14.48 -53.12 -9.13
N ARG A 10 13.43 -52.84 -8.33
CA ARG A 10 13.28 -53.34 -6.97
C ARG A 10 13.16 -54.86 -6.98
N ARG A 11 14.33 -55.49 -6.80
CA ARG A 11 14.60 -56.84 -6.25
C ARG A 11 14.90 -57.94 -7.27
N ALA A 12 16.11 -57.93 -7.82
CA ALA A 12 16.93 -59.14 -7.93
C ALA A 12 18.40 -58.78 -8.15
N ALA A 13 19.08 -58.19 -7.16
CA ALA A 13 20.54 -58.20 -7.17
C ALA A 13 20.97 -59.67 -6.99
N LEU A 14 21.44 -60.30 -8.07
CA LEU A 14 21.96 -61.67 -8.02
C LEU A 14 23.24 -61.66 -7.18
N GLY A 15 23.20 -62.32 -6.02
CA GLY A 15 24.39 -62.49 -5.19
C GLY A 15 25.43 -63.36 -5.88
N TYR A 16 26.70 -63.20 -5.50
CA TYR A 16 27.82 -64.01 -6.02
C TYR A 16 27.51 -65.51 -6.06
N ASP A 17 26.98 -66.05 -4.96
CA ASP A 17 26.66 -67.48 -4.84
C ASP A 17 25.47 -67.90 -5.72
N GLN A 18 24.52 -66.99 -5.98
CA GLN A 18 23.40 -67.24 -6.89
C GLN A 18 23.89 -67.28 -8.33
N LEU A 19 24.75 -66.33 -8.73
CA LEU A 19 25.34 -66.30 -10.07
C LEU A 19 26.22 -67.53 -10.31
N LYS A 20 27.08 -67.88 -9.34
CA LYS A 20 27.93 -69.09 -9.37
C LYS A 20 27.11 -70.38 -9.48
N ARG A 21 25.97 -70.45 -8.79
CA ARG A 21 25.06 -71.60 -8.88
C ARG A 21 24.41 -71.68 -10.26
N MET A 22 23.93 -70.57 -10.81
CA MET A 22 23.31 -70.52 -12.14
C MET A 22 24.28 -70.91 -13.27
N THR A 23 25.55 -70.47 -13.19
CA THR A 23 26.55 -70.86 -14.19
C THR A 23 26.83 -72.36 -14.11
N LYS A 24 26.93 -72.91 -12.89
CA LYS A 24 27.11 -74.36 -12.69
C LYS A 24 25.91 -75.19 -13.17
N GLU A 25 24.69 -74.74 -12.89
CA GLU A 25 23.44 -75.40 -13.32
C GLU A 25 23.23 -75.35 -14.84
N SER A 26 23.78 -74.34 -15.51
CA SER A 26 23.78 -74.24 -16.99
C SER A 26 24.94 -75.00 -17.65
N GLY A 27 25.70 -75.80 -16.91
CA GLY A 27 26.79 -76.63 -17.42
C GLY A 27 28.10 -75.86 -17.67
N ASN A 28 28.18 -74.59 -17.27
CA ASN A 28 29.35 -73.72 -17.46
C ASN A 28 29.95 -73.33 -16.10
N GLU A 29 31.02 -73.99 -15.66
CA GLU A 29 31.73 -73.55 -14.44
C GLU A 29 32.63 -72.33 -14.74
N TRP A 30 32.04 -71.13 -14.63
CA TRP A 30 32.77 -69.88 -14.84
C TRP A 30 33.86 -69.67 -13.78
N PRO A 31 35.04 -69.12 -14.16
CA PRO A 31 36.05 -68.72 -13.19
C PRO A 31 35.52 -67.65 -12.21
N THR A 32 35.97 -67.70 -10.96
CA THR A 32 35.61 -66.74 -9.90
C THR A 32 35.74 -65.27 -10.33
N LEU A 33 36.80 -64.92 -11.07
CA LEU A 33 37.01 -63.55 -11.56
C LEU A 33 35.90 -63.11 -12.51
N LEU A 34 35.54 -63.97 -13.47
CA LEU A 34 34.45 -63.70 -14.42
C LEU A 34 33.12 -63.51 -13.70
N ILE A 35 32.82 -64.35 -12.70
CA ILE A 35 31.59 -64.23 -11.90
C ILE A 35 31.55 -62.88 -11.17
N LYS A 36 32.69 -62.43 -10.60
CA LYS A 36 32.78 -61.13 -9.92
C LYS A 36 32.64 -59.95 -10.87
N ASP A 37 33.24 -60.01 -12.05
CA ASP A 37 33.15 -58.94 -13.05
C ASP A 37 31.70 -58.77 -13.54
N TYR A 38 31.03 -59.89 -13.88
CA TYR A 38 29.62 -59.85 -14.26
C TYR A 38 28.73 -59.37 -13.11
N GLN A 39 29.02 -59.77 -11.86
CA GLN A 39 28.29 -59.25 -10.70
C GLN A 39 28.47 -57.74 -10.54
N GLY A 40 29.69 -57.22 -10.71
CA GLY A 40 29.97 -55.79 -10.65
C GLY A 40 29.17 -55.02 -11.71
N ILE A 41 29.22 -55.47 -12.96
CA ILE A 41 28.45 -54.87 -14.07
C ILE A 41 26.95 -54.87 -13.76
N LEU A 42 26.41 -55.96 -13.21
CA LEU A 42 24.99 -56.04 -12.82
C LEU A 42 24.64 -55.09 -11.68
N GLN A 43 25.54 -54.91 -10.69
CA GLN A 43 25.33 -53.97 -9.60
C GLN A 43 25.38 -52.51 -10.08
N ASP A 44 26.35 -52.18 -10.93
CA ASP A 44 26.45 -50.85 -11.53
C ASP A 44 25.19 -50.51 -12.33
N PHE A 45 24.68 -51.45 -13.14
CA PHE A 45 23.44 -51.26 -13.89
C PHE A 45 22.24 -50.99 -12.97
N ILE A 46 22.16 -51.67 -11.81
CA ILE A 46 21.11 -51.44 -10.82
C ILE A 46 21.23 -50.02 -10.22
N PHE A 47 22.43 -49.56 -9.90
CA PHE A 47 22.64 -48.20 -9.39
C PHE A 47 22.25 -47.14 -10.42
N LEU A 48 22.71 -47.31 -11.67
CA LEU A 48 22.35 -46.46 -12.80
C LEU A 48 20.84 -46.38 -13.01
N ALA A 49 20.12 -47.50 -12.87
CA ALA A 49 18.67 -47.52 -12.99
C ALA A 49 17.98 -46.78 -11.83
N ASN A 50 18.45 -46.94 -10.59
CA ASN A 50 17.90 -46.22 -9.44
C ASN A 50 18.15 -44.71 -9.55
N ASP A 51 19.35 -44.31 -9.97
CA ASP A 51 19.67 -42.90 -10.19
C ASP A 51 18.79 -42.30 -11.30
N ALA A 52 18.51 -43.08 -12.36
CA ALA A 52 17.60 -42.66 -13.42
C ALA A 52 16.17 -42.47 -12.91
N ASP A 53 15.66 -43.38 -12.08
CA ASP A 53 14.33 -43.25 -11.45
C ASP A 53 14.27 -42.01 -10.54
N GLU A 54 15.31 -41.75 -9.72
CA GLU A 54 15.36 -40.58 -8.84
C GLU A 54 15.42 -39.26 -9.64
N ILE A 55 16.16 -39.25 -10.75
CA ILE A 55 16.23 -38.10 -11.65
C ILE A 55 14.86 -37.85 -12.30
N ASP A 56 14.14 -38.89 -12.71
CA ASP A 56 12.80 -38.77 -13.29
C ASP A 56 11.79 -38.18 -12.29
N GLU A 57 11.83 -38.62 -11.03
CA GLU A 57 11.03 -38.04 -9.94
C GLU A 57 11.35 -36.55 -9.73
N LYS A 58 12.63 -36.18 -9.70
CA LYS A 58 13.08 -34.78 -9.56
C LYS A 58 12.67 -33.90 -10.75
N ILE A 59 12.76 -34.42 -11.97
CA ILE A 59 12.31 -33.71 -13.19
C ILE A 59 10.80 -33.48 -13.13
N THR A 60 10.04 -34.49 -12.71
CA THR A 60 8.59 -34.39 -12.55
C THR A 60 8.22 -33.31 -11.53
N GLN A 61 8.88 -33.30 -10.36
CA GLN A 61 8.65 -32.29 -9.34
C GLN A 61 9.02 -30.88 -9.83
N ASN A 62 10.20 -30.71 -10.41
CA ASN A 62 10.65 -29.42 -10.94
C ASN A 62 9.69 -28.88 -12.02
N THR A 63 9.15 -29.76 -12.86
CA THR A 63 8.16 -29.38 -13.87
C THR A 63 6.89 -28.84 -13.22
N SER A 64 6.41 -29.47 -12.15
CA SER A 64 5.26 -29.01 -11.37
C SER A 64 5.51 -27.66 -10.69
N ASP A 65 6.69 -27.48 -10.08
CA ASP A 65 7.07 -26.26 -9.38
C ASP A 65 7.20 -25.07 -10.35
N ILE A 66 7.78 -25.29 -11.54
CA ILE A 66 7.87 -24.28 -12.59
C ILE A 66 6.48 -23.83 -13.04
N SER A 67 5.53 -24.77 -13.22
CA SER A 67 4.15 -24.43 -13.56
C SER A 67 3.50 -23.57 -12.49
N THR A 68 3.69 -23.93 -11.22
CA THR A 68 3.12 -23.19 -10.08
C THR A 68 3.71 -21.78 -9.97
N ASN A 69 5.01 -21.64 -10.18
CA ASN A 69 5.67 -20.33 -10.21
C ASN A 69 5.19 -19.46 -11.37
N ALA A 70 4.95 -20.05 -12.54
CA ALA A 70 4.40 -19.33 -13.69
C ALA A 70 3.00 -18.77 -13.38
N ASP A 71 2.13 -19.58 -12.78
CA ASP A 71 0.80 -19.14 -12.34
C ASP A 71 0.87 -18.03 -11.28
N GLY A 72 1.79 -18.15 -10.31
CA GLY A 72 2.00 -17.13 -9.28
C GLY A 72 2.55 -15.81 -9.82
N ILE A 73 3.44 -15.86 -10.82
CA ILE A 73 3.93 -14.66 -11.51
C ILE A 73 2.79 -13.98 -12.27
N GLN A 74 1.95 -14.76 -12.97
CA GLN A 74 0.80 -14.22 -13.68
C GLN A 74 -0.19 -13.56 -12.71
N LEU A 75 -0.51 -14.21 -11.58
CA LEU A 75 -1.37 -13.63 -10.55
C LEU A 75 -0.81 -12.32 -10.00
N ASN A 76 0.50 -12.24 -9.76
CA ASN A 76 1.13 -11.01 -9.30
C ASN A 76 1.10 -9.91 -10.37
N ALA A 77 1.25 -10.27 -11.64
CA ALA A 77 1.12 -9.33 -12.75
C ALA A 77 -0.32 -8.80 -12.84
N ASP A 78 -1.32 -9.69 -12.78
CA ASP A 78 -2.74 -9.33 -12.78
C ASP A 78 -3.07 -8.43 -11.58
N ASN A 79 -2.61 -8.77 -10.38
CA ASN A 79 -2.79 -7.94 -9.18
C ASN A 79 -2.16 -6.55 -9.34
N PHE A 80 -1.00 -6.46 -9.99
CA PHE A 80 -0.33 -5.18 -10.22
C PHE A 80 -1.06 -4.34 -11.27
N ASP A 81 -1.52 -4.95 -12.35
CA ASP A 81 -2.31 -4.30 -13.39
C ASP A 81 -3.67 -3.84 -12.85
N ASP A 82 -4.32 -4.67 -12.03
CA ASP A 82 -5.53 -4.33 -11.29
C ASP A 82 -5.27 -3.17 -10.34
N HIS A 83 -4.20 -3.20 -9.55
CA HIS A 83 -3.83 -2.11 -8.65
C HIS A 83 -3.56 -0.81 -9.42
N ASN A 84 -2.79 -0.87 -10.51
CA ASN A 84 -2.46 0.29 -11.34
C ASN A 84 -3.69 0.86 -12.05
N THR A 85 -4.61 0.01 -12.48
CA THR A 85 -5.89 0.42 -13.08
C THR A 85 -6.88 0.92 -12.01
N SER A 86 -6.78 0.37 -10.79
CA SER A 86 -7.54 0.75 -9.59
C SER A 86 -7.09 2.09 -8.99
N ASN A 87 -6.07 2.76 -9.54
CA ASN A 87 -5.90 4.21 -9.32
C ASN A 87 -7.16 5.02 -9.72
N SER A 88 -8.13 4.41 -10.41
CA SER A 88 -9.48 4.94 -10.62
C SER A 88 -10.52 4.58 -9.54
N GLN A 89 -10.32 3.55 -8.70
CA GLN A 89 -11.21 3.25 -7.55
C GLN A 89 -10.86 4.04 -6.29
N HIS A 90 -9.79 4.83 -6.34
CA HIS A 90 -9.57 5.93 -5.39
C HIS A 90 -9.90 7.31 -5.99
N GLY A 91 -10.35 7.36 -7.25
CA GLY A 91 -10.99 8.53 -7.86
C GLY A 91 -10.20 9.84 -7.86
N VAL A 92 -8.89 9.86 -7.60
CA VAL A 92 -8.12 11.11 -7.46
C VAL A 92 -6.82 11.14 -8.26
N THR A 93 -6.65 12.21 -9.03
CA THR A 93 -5.36 12.67 -9.55
C THR A 93 -4.73 13.57 -8.47
N GLY A 94 -3.90 13.02 -7.58
CA GLY A 94 -3.27 13.75 -6.46
C GLY A 94 -2.97 12.89 -5.22
N ASP A 95 -2.41 13.50 -4.16
CA ASP A 95 -2.14 12.83 -2.87
C ASP A 95 -3.40 12.17 -2.29
N ASN A 96 -3.20 10.98 -1.72
CA ASN A 96 -4.20 9.93 -1.44
C ASN A 96 -5.15 10.21 -0.26
N VAL A 97 -5.65 11.45 -0.13
CA VAL A 97 -6.89 11.75 0.58
C VAL A 97 -8.01 11.77 -0.47
N GLY A 98 -8.46 10.57 -0.84
CA GLY A 98 -9.48 10.37 -1.85
C GLY A 98 -10.82 10.99 -1.45
N THR A 99 -11.55 11.50 -2.44
CA THR A 99 -12.93 12.01 -2.31
C THR A 99 -13.93 11.02 -1.75
N GLU A 100 -13.55 9.76 -1.55
CA GLU A 100 -14.41 8.64 -1.19
C GLU A 100 -14.15 8.14 0.24
N ASP A 101 -13.23 8.77 0.98
CA ASP A 101 -13.01 8.49 2.42
C ASP A 101 -14.08 9.19 3.29
N PHE A 102 -15.35 8.99 2.93
CA PHE A 102 -16.49 9.51 3.67
C PHE A 102 -16.73 8.66 4.92
N CYS A 103 -16.42 9.21 6.09
CA CYS A 103 -16.82 8.61 7.35
C CYS A 103 -18.35 8.57 7.44
N THR A 104 -18.94 7.37 7.45
CA THR A 104 -20.37 7.19 7.76
C THR A 104 -20.50 6.74 9.22
N VAL A 105 -21.70 6.89 9.81
CA VAL A 105 -21.98 6.47 11.21
C VAL A 105 -21.62 4.98 11.46
N LEU A 106 -21.50 4.15 10.41
CA LEU A 106 -21.22 2.73 10.51
C LEU A 106 -19.78 2.30 10.14
N VAL A 107 -19.01 3.13 9.42
CA VAL A 107 -17.70 2.73 8.85
C VAL A 107 -16.64 3.77 9.20
N GLY A 108 -15.67 3.36 10.02
CA GLY A 108 -14.56 4.21 10.45
C GLY A 108 -13.57 4.49 9.32
N GLY A 109 -13.79 5.59 8.60
CA GLY A 109 -12.79 6.32 7.80
C GLY A 109 -12.26 7.52 8.58
N VAL A 110 -11.04 7.99 8.27
CA VAL A 110 -10.15 8.67 9.24
C VAL A 110 -10.47 10.16 9.51
N VAL A 111 -11.41 10.83 8.82
CA VAL A 111 -11.68 12.26 9.10
C VAL A 111 -13.18 12.60 9.02
N LEU A 112 -13.73 13.10 10.12
CA LEU A 112 -15.03 13.80 10.11
C LEU A 112 -14.87 15.08 9.29
N LEU A 113 -15.64 15.21 8.20
CA LEU A 113 -15.63 16.40 7.35
C LEU A 113 -16.13 17.62 8.12
N MET A 114 -15.57 18.79 7.81
CA MET A 114 -16.08 20.06 8.32
C MET A 114 -17.47 20.31 7.74
N ALA A 115 -18.38 20.86 8.55
CA ALA A 115 -19.67 21.32 8.06
C ALA A 115 -19.47 22.43 7.01
N LEU A 116 -20.31 22.42 5.96
CA LEU A 116 -20.33 23.51 5.00
C LEU A 116 -20.77 24.79 5.71
N VAL A 117 -19.93 25.82 5.57
CA VAL A 117 -20.19 27.15 6.11
C VAL A 117 -20.06 28.19 4.99
N ASP A 118 -20.93 29.18 5.04
CA ASP A 118 -20.86 30.34 4.16
C ASP A 118 -19.66 31.22 4.52
N ASP A 119 -19.20 31.99 3.55
CA ASP A 119 -18.11 32.94 3.77
C ASP A 119 -18.57 34.03 4.75
N ALA A 120 -17.69 34.42 5.67
CA ALA A 120 -17.94 35.52 6.58
C ALA A 120 -17.95 36.86 5.82
N VAL A 121 -18.85 37.76 6.20
CA VAL A 121 -19.07 39.04 5.52
C VAL A 121 -18.39 40.17 6.29
N ASP A 122 -17.64 41.01 5.59
CA ASP A 122 -16.96 42.17 6.15
C ASP A 122 -17.93 43.13 6.85
N SER A 123 -17.49 43.69 7.98
CA SER A 123 -18.17 44.79 8.64
C SER A 123 -17.95 46.09 7.87
N THR A 124 -19.05 46.77 7.56
CA THR A 124 -19.06 48.11 6.94
C THR A 124 -19.22 49.22 7.96
N GLN A 125 -19.26 48.89 9.26
CA GLN A 125 -19.51 49.86 10.31
C GLN A 125 -18.28 50.73 10.53
N THR A 126 -18.47 52.05 10.51
CA THR A 126 -17.40 53.01 10.78
C THR A 126 -18.01 54.28 11.33
N ILE A 127 -17.35 54.88 12.32
CA ILE A 127 -17.71 56.20 12.79
C ILE A 127 -17.01 57.22 11.88
N ALA A 128 -17.76 57.74 10.92
CA ALA A 128 -17.29 58.73 9.94
C ALA A 128 -17.43 60.20 10.42
N LEU A 129 -17.86 60.42 11.66
CA LEU A 129 -17.93 61.76 12.25
C LEU A 129 -16.53 62.38 12.31
N THR A 130 -16.39 63.67 12.06
CA THR A 130 -15.11 64.37 12.29
C THR A 130 -14.74 64.36 13.77
N ASP A 131 -13.44 64.39 14.05
CA ASP A 131 -12.97 64.52 15.44
C ASP A 131 -13.47 65.83 16.05
N LEU A 132 -13.77 65.77 17.35
CA LEU A 132 -14.09 66.97 18.11
C LEU A 132 -12.84 67.87 18.21
N ALA A 133 -13.03 69.16 17.96
CA ALA A 133 -11.99 70.16 18.16
C ALA A 133 -11.68 70.36 19.66
N ALA A 134 -10.54 70.98 19.95
CA ALA A 134 -10.13 71.29 21.32
C ALA A 134 -11.22 72.06 22.10
N ALA A 135 -11.29 71.80 23.40
CA ALA A 135 -12.30 72.40 24.27
C ALA A 135 -12.19 73.94 24.29
N PRO A 136 -13.30 74.69 24.10
CA PRO A 136 -13.28 76.15 24.18
C PRO A 136 -12.85 76.64 25.56
N ALA A 137 -12.11 77.76 25.60
CA ALA A 137 -11.56 78.35 26.83
C ALA A 137 -12.63 78.87 27.82
N THR A 138 -13.90 78.95 27.41
CA THR A 138 -15.02 79.43 28.24
C THR A 138 -15.59 78.38 29.19
N TYR A 139 -15.23 77.10 29.03
CA TYR A 139 -15.66 76.00 29.89
C TYR A 139 -14.59 75.62 30.92
N ASP A 140 -14.89 74.68 31.82
CA ASP A 140 -13.84 73.93 32.53
C ASP A 140 -13.00 73.20 31.49
N GLN A 141 -11.91 73.85 31.08
CA GLN A 141 -11.09 73.46 29.94
C GLN A 141 -10.48 72.07 30.16
N ALA A 142 -10.06 71.76 31.39
CA ALA A 142 -9.41 70.49 31.71
C ALA A 142 -10.40 69.33 31.58
N TYR A 143 -11.58 69.45 32.20
CA TYR A 143 -12.60 68.41 32.12
C TYR A 143 -13.12 68.22 30.69
N THR A 144 -13.43 69.32 30.00
CA THR A 144 -14.00 69.27 28.65
C THR A 144 -12.98 68.74 27.63
N GLN A 145 -11.70 69.07 27.80
CA GLN A 145 -10.63 68.52 26.96
C GLN A 145 -10.47 67.02 27.17
N LEU A 146 -10.50 66.55 28.43
CA LEU A 146 -10.43 65.11 28.71
C LEU A 146 -11.59 64.33 28.07
N ALA A 147 -12.81 64.87 28.11
CA ALA A 147 -13.97 64.27 27.45
C ALA A 147 -13.83 64.25 25.92
N THR A 148 -13.29 65.33 25.33
CA THR A 148 -13.00 65.45 23.90
C THR A 148 -11.98 64.41 23.45
N ASP A 149 -10.87 64.29 24.19
CA ASP A 149 -9.80 63.33 23.90
C ASP A 149 -10.31 61.88 24.01
N LEU A 150 -11.10 61.58 25.05
CA LEU A 150 -11.71 60.26 25.23
C LEU A 150 -12.66 59.91 24.07
N ALA A 151 -13.47 60.87 23.60
CA ALA A 151 -14.39 60.64 22.49
C ALA A 151 -13.64 60.36 21.17
N ASN A 152 -12.59 61.14 20.88
CA ASN A 152 -11.76 60.96 19.68
C ASN A 152 -10.97 59.64 19.74
N ASP A 153 -10.37 59.30 20.89
CA ASP A 153 -9.64 58.05 21.10
C ASP A 153 -10.57 56.83 20.98
N THR A 154 -11.77 56.90 21.58
CA THR A 154 -12.78 55.83 21.47
C THR A 154 -13.21 55.63 20.03
N LYS A 155 -13.45 56.71 19.28
CA LYS A 155 -13.75 56.65 17.84
C LYS A 155 -12.61 55.98 17.07
N ALA A 156 -11.36 56.41 17.29
CA ALA A 156 -10.20 55.86 16.61
C ALA A 156 -10.05 54.35 16.88
N LYS A 157 -10.16 53.93 18.15
CA LYS A 157 -10.09 52.52 18.55
C LYS A 157 -11.24 51.69 18.03
N HIS A 158 -12.46 52.24 17.98
CA HIS A 158 -13.61 51.57 17.36
C HIS A 158 -13.35 51.29 15.87
N ASN A 159 -12.90 52.31 15.12
CA ASN A 159 -12.59 52.15 13.71
C ASN A 159 -11.42 51.16 13.49
N GLN A 160 -10.42 51.16 14.38
CA GLN A 160 -9.35 50.16 14.34
C GLN A 160 -9.86 48.74 14.59
N LEU A 161 -10.74 48.55 15.57
CA LEU A 161 -11.35 47.24 15.86
C LEU A 161 -12.11 46.69 14.65
N VAL A 162 -12.79 47.54 13.88
CA VAL A 162 -13.45 47.12 12.63
C VAL A 162 -12.43 46.64 11.59
N LEU A 163 -11.30 47.33 11.43
CA LEU A 163 -10.24 46.90 10.52
C LEU A 163 -9.63 45.55 10.93
N ASP A 164 -9.41 45.37 12.24
CA ASP A 164 -8.88 44.12 12.79
C ASP A 164 -9.87 42.95 12.58
N LEU A 165 -11.17 43.20 12.78
CA LEU A 165 -12.24 42.23 12.52
C LEU A 165 -12.28 41.82 11.04
N ASN A 166 -12.21 42.77 10.11
CA ASN A 166 -12.20 42.47 8.67
C ASN A 166 -10.93 41.71 8.27
N SER A 167 -9.80 41.98 8.92
CA SER A 167 -8.56 41.21 8.72
C SER A 167 -8.71 39.76 9.18
N ALA A 168 -9.41 39.53 10.31
CA ALA A 168 -9.71 38.18 10.79
C ALA A 168 -10.71 37.45 9.86
N ILE A 169 -11.73 38.15 9.35
CA ILE A 169 -12.68 37.62 8.36
C ILE A 169 -11.95 37.16 7.10
N ALA A 170 -11.00 37.94 6.59
CA ALA A 170 -10.20 37.54 5.44
C ALA A 170 -9.42 36.23 5.68
N GLN A 171 -8.83 36.06 6.88
CA GLN A 171 -8.15 34.82 7.24
C GLN A 171 -9.10 33.63 7.37
N ILE A 172 -10.29 33.83 7.95
CA ILE A 172 -11.33 32.80 8.05
C ILE A 172 -11.78 32.36 6.66
N ASN A 173 -12.03 33.31 5.74
CA ASN A 173 -12.45 33.00 4.38
C ASN A 173 -11.35 32.29 3.59
N ASP A 174 -10.07 32.64 3.79
CA ASP A 174 -8.94 31.90 3.24
C ASP A 174 -8.89 30.45 3.75
N LEU A 175 -9.10 30.23 5.06
CA LEU A 175 -9.20 28.89 5.64
C LEU A 175 -10.38 28.09 5.07
N ILE A 176 -11.56 28.71 4.92
CA ILE A 176 -12.74 28.10 4.31
C ILE A 176 -12.43 27.69 2.86
N ALA A 177 -11.83 28.58 2.07
CA ALA A 177 -11.48 28.30 0.68
C ALA A 177 -10.46 27.16 0.57
N LYS A 178 -9.44 27.15 1.44
CA LYS A 178 -8.46 26.06 1.52
C LYS A 178 -9.10 24.74 1.93
N ALA A 179 -10.02 24.74 2.89
CA ALA A 179 -10.75 23.53 3.31
C ALA A 179 -11.66 22.99 2.19
N LYS A 180 -12.35 23.86 1.44
CA LYS A 180 -13.11 23.49 0.23
C LYS A 180 -12.19 22.90 -0.84
N THR A 181 -11.04 23.53 -1.11
CA THR A 181 -10.05 23.07 -2.10
C THR A 181 -9.44 21.72 -1.71
N ALA A 182 -9.13 21.54 -0.43
CA ALA A 182 -8.63 20.30 0.14
C ALA A 182 -9.71 19.22 0.30
N LYS A 183 -10.96 19.51 -0.10
CA LYS A 183 -12.11 18.61 -0.03
C LYS A 183 -12.46 18.14 1.39
N GLN A 184 -12.06 18.92 2.40
CA GLN A 184 -12.40 18.68 3.81
C GLN A 184 -13.78 19.26 4.18
N MET A 185 -14.35 20.08 3.30
CA MET A 185 -15.68 20.66 3.41
C MET A 185 -16.42 20.40 2.10
N VAL A 186 -17.53 19.66 2.16
CA VAL A 186 -18.28 19.26 0.95
C VAL A 186 -19.11 20.45 0.47
N VAL A 187 -18.87 20.84 -0.78
CA VAL A 187 -19.64 21.84 -1.54
C VAL A 187 -20.89 21.17 -2.13
#